data_AF-A0A074YTZ5-F1
#
_entry.id   AF-A0A074YTZ5-F1
#
_cell.length_a   1.000
_cell.length_b   1.000
_cell.length_c   1.000
_cell.angle_alpha   90.00
_cell.angle_beta   90.00
_cell.angle_gamma   90.00
#
_symmetry.space_group_name_H-M   'P 1'
#
loop_
_entity.id
_entity.type
_entity.pdbx_description
1 polymer ?
#
loop_
_entity_poly.entity_id
_entity_poly.type
_entity_poly.pdbx_seq_one_letter_code
_entity_poly.pdbx_strand_id
1 'polypeptide(L)'
;RGILVHAVHDDGIVAEDGRIAVGDRLLAVNGVDLRDADHETGKKIIRNAGDSLRLLIYREPPTCLGETEQPQEIEVTIVRKPGESLGLSLFGRSPYSTGTAIAAI
;
A
#
# COMPACT_ATOMS: atom_id res chain seq x y z
N ARG A 1 -4.83 -13.14 3.95
CA ARG A 1 -4.89 -11.94 4.81
C ARG A 1 -3.98 -10.89 4.17
N GLY A 2 -3.91 -9.67 4.69
CA GLY A 2 -3.01 -8.65 4.13
C GLY A 2 -3.70 -7.36 3.67
N ILE A 3 -2.84 -6.39 3.33
CA ILE A 3 -3.20 -5.01 3.03
C ILE A 3 -3.04 -4.76 1.52
N LEU A 4 -4.06 -4.19 0.90
CA LEU A 4 -4.10 -3.89 -0.54
C LEU A 4 -4.35 -2.40 -0.76
N VAL A 5 -3.72 -1.84 -1.79
CA VAL A 5 -3.95 -0.47 -2.24
C VAL A 5 -5.30 -0.41 -2.94
N HIS A 6 -6.24 0.31 -2.34
CA HIS A 6 -7.59 0.49 -2.86
C HIS A 6 -7.68 1.68 -3.80
N ALA A 7 -7.13 2.81 -3.37
CA ALA A 7 -7.12 4.04 -4.14
C ALA A 7 -5.85 4.82 -3.83
N VAL A 8 -5.39 5.54 -4.84
CA VAL A 8 -4.30 6.50 -4.76
C VAL A 8 -4.93 7.84 -5.12
N HIS A 9 -4.88 8.81 -4.21
CA HIS A 9 -5.47 10.13 -4.38
C HIS A 9 -4.47 11.05 -5.07
N ASP A 10 -4.87 11.70 -6.15
CA ASP A 10 -4.02 12.56 -6.97
C ASP A 10 -3.36 13.73 -6.19
N ASP A 11 -3.95 14.15 -5.07
CA ASP A 11 -3.42 15.21 -4.18
C ASP A 11 -2.39 14.70 -3.16
N GLY A 12 -2.06 13.40 -3.18
CA GLY A 12 -1.13 12.79 -2.23
C GLY A 12 0.24 12.50 -2.82
N ILE A 13 1.24 12.47 -1.94
CA ILE A 13 2.65 12.18 -2.30
C ILE A 13 2.77 10.84 -3.06
N VAL A 14 1.90 9.88 -2.75
CA VAL A 14 1.93 8.57 -3.41
C VAL A 14 1.53 8.65 -4.88
N ALA A 15 0.57 9.51 -5.21
CA ALA A 15 0.22 9.78 -6.60
C ALA A 15 1.34 10.54 -7.32
N GLU A 16 1.91 11.57 -6.66
CA GLU A 16 3.04 12.33 -7.20
C GLU A 16 4.27 11.44 -7.48
N ASP A 17 4.50 10.45 -6.61
CA ASP A 17 5.58 9.49 -6.74
C ASP A 17 5.33 8.48 -7.89
N GLY A 18 4.07 8.11 -8.12
CA GLY A 18 3.63 7.30 -9.27
C GLY A 18 4.11 5.84 -9.27
N ARG A 19 4.92 5.41 -8.30
CA ARG A 19 5.42 4.02 -8.24
C ARG A 19 4.37 3.04 -7.71
N ILE A 20 3.46 3.51 -6.87
CA ILE A 20 2.40 2.70 -6.25
C ILE A 20 1.09 2.91 -7.01
N ALA A 21 0.40 1.82 -7.32
CA ALA A 21 -0.84 1.81 -8.06
C ALA A 21 -1.94 1.03 -7.32
N VAL A 22 -3.18 1.30 -7.70
CA VAL A 22 -4.34 0.53 -7.24
C VAL A 22 -4.19 -0.93 -7.63
N GLY A 23 -4.46 -1.84 -6.69
CA GLY A 23 -4.28 -3.27 -6.87
C GLY A 23 -2.94 -3.81 -6.35
N ASP A 24 -1.97 -2.95 -6.06
CA ASP A 24 -0.71 -3.36 -5.43
C ASP A 24 -0.96 -3.92 -4.03
N ARG A 25 -0.24 -4.97 -3.67
CA ARG A 25 -0.31 -5.56 -2.32
C ARG A 25 0.86 -5.09 -1.48
N LEU A 26 0.59 -4.57 -0.30
CA LEU A 26 1.62 -4.20 0.66
C LEU A 26 2.12 -5.43 1.41
N LEU A 27 3.39 -5.76 1.21
CA LEU A 27 4.09 -6.84 1.88
C LEU A 27 4.74 -6.39 3.19
N ALA A 28 5.27 -5.17 3.25
CA ALA A 28 5.90 -4.63 4.46
C ALA A 28 5.88 -3.09 4.48
N VAL A 29 5.96 -2.51 5.69
CA VAL A 29 6.10 -1.07 5.93
C VAL A 29 7.20 -0.82 6.96
N ASN A 30 8.22 -0.02 6.63
CA ASN A 30 9.38 0.26 7.49
C ASN A 30 10.05 -1.02 8.04
N GLY A 31 10.08 -2.08 7.23
CA GLY A 31 10.61 -3.39 7.64
C GLY A 31 9.68 -4.24 8.50
N VAL A 32 8.47 -3.76 8.82
CA VAL A 32 7.44 -4.54 9.50
C VAL A 32 6.59 -5.28 8.47
N ASP A 33 6.52 -6.61 8.59
CA ASP A 33 5.76 -7.45 7.67
C ASP A 33 4.24 -7.23 7.80
N LEU A 34 3.58 -7.12 6.65
CA LEU A 34 2.14 -6.92 6.49
C LEU A 34 1.45 -8.04 5.70
N ARG A 35 2.17 -9.09 5.29
CA ARG A 35 1.65 -10.19 4.46
C ARG A 35 0.47 -10.89 5.13
N ASP A 36 0.57 -11.08 6.44
CA ASP A 36 -0.47 -11.67 7.29
C ASP A 36 -1.14 -10.66 8.24
N ALA A 37 -0.84 -9.36 8.09
CA ALA A 37 -1.43 -8.34 8.95
C ALA A 37 -2.94 -8.20 8.71
N ASP A 38 -3.67 -8.10 9.81
CA ASP A 38 -5.07 -7.68 9.81
C ASP A 38 -5.21 -6.18 9.55
N HIS A 39 -6.41 -5.76 9.17
CA HIS A 39 -6.73 -4.38 8.82
C HIS A 39 -6.32 -3.36 9.91
N GLU A 40 -6.65 -3.64 11.17
CA GLU A 40 -6.29 -2.80 12.33
C GLU A 40 -4.77 -2.67 12.50
N THR A 41 -4.06 -3.79 12.38
CA THR A 41 -2.61 -3.86 12.52
C THR A 41 -1.91 -3.09 11.39
N GLY A 42 -2.34 -3.30 10.15
CA GLY A 42 -1.82 -2.57 8.99
C GLY A 42 -2.01 -1.06 9.12
N LYS A 43 -3.21 -0.62 9.51
CA LYS A 43 -3.49 0.81 9.78
C LYS A 43 -2.57 1.37 10.86
N LYS A 44 -2.39 0.66 11.98
CA LYS A 44 -1.52 1.09 13.08
C LYS A 44 -0.07 1.25 12.64
N ILE A 45 0.46 0.27 11.90
CA ILE A 45 1.85 0.30 11.40
C ILE A 45 2.04 1.49 10.46
N ILE A 46 1.13 1.70 9.51
CA ILE A 46 1.21 2.78 8.52
C ILE A 46 1.05 4.15 9.15
N ARG A 47 0.17 4.27 10.15
CA ARG A 47 0.02 5.50 10.93
C ARG A 47 1.26 5.79 11.80
N ASN A 48 1.84 4.76 12.41
CA ASN A 48 3.03 4.90 13.26
C ASN A 48 4.34 5.05 12.49
N ALA A 49 4.35 4.73 11.20
CA ALA A 49 5.53 4.82 10.36
C ALA A 49 6.05 6.27 10.18
N GLY A 50 5.30 7.28 10.61
CA GLY A 50 5.78 8.67 10.71
C GLY A 50 6.10 9.29 9.35
N ASP A 51 6.99 10.28 9.31
CA ASP A 51 7.25 11.06 8.11
C ASP A 51 7.96 10.29 7.00
N SER A 52 8.53 9.11 7.27
CA SER A 52 9.23 8.31 6.25
C SER A 52 8.65 6.90 6.20
N LEU A 53 8.04 6.56 5.06
CA LEU A 53 7.39 5.29 4.80
C LEU A 53 8.17 4.50 3.75
N ARG A 54 8.82 3.42 4.16
CA ARG A 54 9.40 2.41 3.27
C ARG A 54 8.40 1.28 3.05
N LEU A 55 7.80 1.22 1.88
CA LEU A 55 6.79 0.28 1.48
C LEU A 55 7.40 -0.80 0.60
N LEU A 56 7.19 -2.07 0.94
CA LEU A 56 7.46 -3.19 0.04
C LEU A 56 6.12 -3.59 -0.59
N ILE A 57 6.00 -3.44 -1.91
CA ILE A 57 4.80 -3.78 -2.66
C ILE A 57 5.03 -5.02 -3.52
N TYR A 58 3.96 -5.77 -3.77
CA TYR A 58 3.92 -6.88 -4.69
C TYR A 58 2.97 -6.52 -5.83
N ARG A 59 3.49 -6.61 -7.05
CA ARG A 59 2.72 -6.39 -8.28
C ARG A 59 2.78 -7.64 -9.15
N GLU A 60 1.60 -8.14 -9.51
CA GLU A 60 1.49 -9.24 -10.47
C GLU A 60 1.82 -8.73 -11.88
N PRO A 61 2.58 -9.49 -12.68
CA PRO A 61 2.89 -9.13 -14.05
C PRO A 61 1.60 -9.08 -14.88
N PRO A 62 1.52 -8.19 -15.89
CA PRO A 62 0.38 -8.16 -16.79
C PRO A 62 0.28 -9.49 -17.54
N THR A 63 -0.89 -10.13 -17.45
CA THR A 63 -1.13 -11.51 -17.91
C THR A 63 -1.14 -11.68 -19.44
N CYS A 64 -0.78 -10.65 -20.19
CA CYS A 64 -1.01 -10.57 -21.64
C CYS A 64 0.24 -10.75 -22.50
N LEU A 65 1.44 -10.76 -21.92
CA LEU A 65 2.68 -10.97 -22.65
C LEU A 65 3.19 -12.36 -22.29
N GLY A 66 3.33 -13.24 -23.29
CA GLY A 66 3.78 -14.63 -23.14
C GLY A 66 5.24 -14.78 -22.72
N GLU A 67 5.76 -13.83 -21.96
CA GLU A 67 7.08 -13.83 -21.36
C GLU A 67 6.89 -14.09 -19.85
N THR A 68 7.70 -15.01 -19.32
CA THR A 68 7.78 -15.40 -17.91
C THR A 68 8.25 -14.24 -17.03
N GLU A 69 7.47 -13.18 -16.94
CA GLU A 69 7.74 -12.07 -16.04
C GLU A 69 7.45 -12.57 -14.62
N GLN A 70 8.49 -12.63 -13.79
CA GLN A 70 8.32 -13.05 -12.40
C GLN A 70 7.57 -11.94 -11.63
N PRO A 71 6.73 -12.31 -10.66
CA PRO A 71 6.10 -11.32 -9.80
C PRO A 71 7.15 -10.43 -9.13
N GLN A 72 6.95 -9.12 -9.18
CA GLN A 72 7.94 -8.16 -8.74
C GLN A 72 7.62 -7.67 -7.34
N GLU A 73 8.58 -7.83 -6.42
CA GLU A 73 8.59 -7.14 -5.15
C GLU A 73 9.33 -5.80 -5.34
N ILE A 74 8.61 -4.68 -5.20
CA ILE A 74 9.15 -3.34 -5.44
C ILE A 74 9.24 -2.62 -4.09
N GLU A 75 10.41 -2.10 -3.75
CA GLU A 75 10.59 -1.28 -2.56
C GLU A 75 10.48 0.21 -2.92
N VAL A 76 9.55 0.89 -2.26
CA VAL A 76 9.24 2.31 -2.47
C VAL A 76 9.42 3.04 -1.16
N THR A 77 10.25 4.08 -1.13
CA THR A 77 10.36 4.96 0.05
C THR A 77 9.71 6.30 -0.26
N ILE A 78 8.73 6.66 0.56
CA ILE A 78 7.97 7.91 0.48
C ILE A 78 8.23 8.73 1.72
N VAL A 79 8.63 9.99 1.52
CA VAL A 79 8.88 10.94 2.60
C VAL A 79 7.79 11.99 2.60
N ARG A 80 7.07 12.10 3.72
CA ARG A 80 6.07 13.13 3.97
C ARG A 80 6.75 14.45 4.27
N LYS A 81 6.32 15.50 3.59
CA LYS A 81 6.61 16.87 4.00
C LYS A 81 5.60 17.30 5.06
N PRO A 82 5.98 18.22 5.96
CA PRO A 82 5.05 18.76 6.95
C PRO A 82 3.86 19.44 6.25
N GLY A 83 2.66 18.91 6.47
CA GLY A 83 1.41 19.40 5.88
C GLY A 83 0.91 18.62 4.67
N GLU A 84 1.66 17.65 4.15
CA GLU A 84 1.21 16.76 3.07
C GLU A 84 0.61 15.47 3.61
N SER A 85 -0.49 15.04 2.99
CA SER A 85 -1.12 13.75 3.24
C SER A 85 -0.45 12.65 2.40
N LEU A 86 -0.54 11.39 2.85
CA LEU A 86 -0.05 10.27 2.04
C LEU A 86 -0.89 10.08 0.77
N GLY A 87 -2.19 10.38 0.83
CA GLY A 87 -3.14 10.13 -0.26
C GLY A 87 -3.29 8.66 -0.63
N LEU A 88 -3.15 7.74 0.34
CA LEU A 88 -3.35 6.31 0.16
C LEU A 88 -4.60 5.83 0.89
N SER A 89 -5.52 5.20 0.16
CA SER A 89 -6.61 4.43 0.76
C SER A 89 -6.29 2.94 0.66
N LEU A 90 -6.35 2.25 1.80
CA LEU A 90 -5.97 0.85 1.91
C LEU A 90 -7.14 0.00 2.38
N PHE A 91 -7.34 -1.14 1.74
CA PHE A 91 -8.22 -2.18 2.25
C PHE A 91 -7.42 -3.22 3.01
N GLY A 92 -7.87 -3.54 4.22
CA GLY A 92 -7.50 -4.79 4.86
C GLY A 92 -8.60 -5.79 4.57
N ARG A 93 -8.27 -6.92 3.95
CA ARG A 93 -9.22 -8.02 3.79
C ARG A 93 -9.47 -8.66 5.17
N SER A 94 -10.45 -8.11 5.90
CA SER A 94 -11.06 -8.77 7.04
C SER A 94 -11.82 -10.01 6.53
N PRO A 95 -11.67 -11.19 7.16
CA PRO A 95 -12.48 -12.36 6.81
C PRO A 95 -13.98 -12.18 7.13
N TYR A 96 -14.39 -11.06 7.76
CA TYR A 96 -15.77 -10.82 8.20
C TYR A 96 -16.33 -9.43 7.88
N SER A 97 -15.74 -8.64 6.98
CA SER A 97 -16.28 -7.30 6.69
C SER A 97 -16.58 -7.09 5.21
N THR A 98 -17.86 -7.22 4.89
CA THR A 98 -18.52 -6.51 3.79
C THR A 98 -18.06 -5.05 3.81
N GLY A 99 -17.62 -4.56 2.65
CA GLY A 99 -16.73 -3.41 2.52
C GLY A 99 -17.10 -2.16 3.32
N THR A 100 -16.13 -1.67 4.08
CA THR A 100 -16.11 -0.30 4.59
C THR A 100 -14.89 0.39 3.99
N ALA A 101 -15.11 1.36 3.11
CA ALA A 101 -14.08 2.28 2.66
C ALA A 101 -13.56 3.07 3.86
N ILE A 102 -12.24 3.00 4.11
CA ILE A 102 -11.60 3.81 5.15
C ILE A 102 -11.17 5.12 4.50
N ALA A 103 -11.69 6.22 5.04
CA ALA A 103 -11.42 7.59 4.62
C ALA A 103 -9.92 7.93 4.63
N ALA A 104 -9.52 8.80 3.70
CA ALA A 104 -8.18 9.32 3.54
C ALA A 104 -7.66 9.99 4.83
N ILE A 105 -6.38 9.76 5.14
CA ILE A 105 -5.61 10.46 6.18
C ILE A 105 -4.52 11.31 5.53
#